data_AF-A0A519UWG3-F1
#
_entry.id   AF-A0A519UWG3-F1
#
_cell.length_a   1.000
_cell.length_b   1.000
_cell.length_c   1.000
_cell.angle_alpha   90.00
_cell.angle_beta   90.00
_cell.angle_gamma   90.00
#
_symmetry.space_group_name_H-M   'P 1'
#
loop_
_entity.id
_entity.type
_entity.pdbx_description
1 polymer ?
#
loop_
_entity_poly.entity_id
_entity_poly.type
_entity_poly.pdbx_seq_one_letter_code
_entity_poly.pdbx_strand_id
1 'polypeptide(L)' 'ENDDVAFLIVDAEKLPNSRKFANVDNLPTFAAFEGGNLVDQVQTNKAEGLTELFNKIK' A
#
# COMPACT_ATOMS: atom_id res chain seq x y z
N GLU A 1 -14.15 10.91 -9.45
CA GLU A 1 -13.46 9.99 -8.53
C GLU A 1 -11.94 10.05 -8.79
N ASN A 2 -11.14 9.10 -8.28
CA ASN A 2 -9.72 8.94 -8.63
C ASN A 2 -9.56 7.71 -9.55
N ASP A 3 -10.14 7.78 -10.76
CA ASP A 3 -10.28 6.62 -11.64
C ASP A 3 -8.94 6.07 -12.18
N ASP A 4 -7.90 6.89 -12.12
CA ASP A 4 -6.53 6.52 -12.51
C ASP A 4 -5.79 5.67 -11.47
N VAL A 5 -6.36 5.50 -10.27
CA VAL A 5 -5.74 4.74 -9.17
C VAL A 5 -6.43 3.40 -8.97
N ALA A 6 -5.71 2.31 -9.26
CA ALA A 6 -6.18 0.96 -8.99
C ALA A 6 -5.93 0.57 -7.53
N PHE A 7 -6.97 0.12 -6.83
CA PHE A 7 -6.85 -0.47 -5.49
C PHE A 7 -6.80 -1.99 -5.59
N LEU A 8 -5.75 -2.58 -5.02
CA LEU A 8 -5.54 -4.03 -5.00
C LEU A 8 -5.44 -4.53 -3.57
N ILE A 9 -6.10 -5.65 -3.28
CA ILE A 9 -5.95 -6.37 -2.01
C ILE A 9 -5.07 -7.58 -2.26
N VAL A 10 -3.96 -7.66 -1.53
CA VAL A 10 -3.00 -8.76 -1.62
C VAL A 10 -2.94 -9.50 -0.30
N ASP A 11 -3.26 -10.79 -0.34
CA ASP A 11 -3.10 -11.69 0.80
C ASP A 11 -1.61 -12.09 0.93
N ALA A 12 -0.92 -11.47 1.88
CA ALA A 12 0.51 -11.68 2.12
C ALA A 12 0.84 -13.03 2.79
N GLU A 13 -0.15 -13.79 3.25
CA GLU A 13 0.04 -15.16 3.74
C GLU A 13 -0.01 -16.15 2.57
N LYS A 14 -0.94 -15.96 1.62
CA LYS A 14 -1.00 -16.78 0.41
C LYS A 14 0.11 -16.45 -0.60
N LEU A 15 0.55 -15.19 -0.65
CA LEU A 15 1.56 -14.70 -1.58
C LEU A 15 2.77 -14.15 -0.82
N PRO A 16 3.57 -14.98 -0.12
CA PRO A 16 4.63 -14.49 0.76
C PRO A 16 5.72 -13.67 0.04
N ASN A 17 5.92 -13.88 -1.27
CA ASN A 17 6.84 -13.07 -2.07
C ASN A 17 6.37 -11.62 -2.26
N SER A 18 5.07 -11.31 -2.07
CA SER A 18 4.55 -9.94 -2.19
C SER A 18 5.16 -9.02 -1.13
N ARG A 19 5.52 -9.58 0.03
CA ARG A 19 6.20 -8.87 1.14
C ARG A 19 7.58 -8.32 0.79
N LYS A 20 8.11 -8.60 -0.40
CA LYS A 20 9.39 -8.04 -0.88
C LYS A 20 9.22 -6.70 -1.60
N PHE A 21 8.00 -6.38 -2.03
CA PHE A 21 7.72 -5.14 -2.78
C PHE A 21 7.41 -3.95 -1.87
N ALA A 22 7.19 -4.21 -0.59
CA ALA A 22 7.04 -3.23 0.48
C ALA A 22 7.58 -3.87 1.77
N ASN A 23 8.02 -3.09 2.75
CA ASN A 23 8.46 -3.61 4.04
C ASN A 23 7.24 -4.08 4.86
N VAL A 24 6.74 -5.28 4.57
CA VAL A 24 5.55 -5.89 5.21
C VAL A 24 5.99 -6.78 6.38
N ASP A 25 6.45 -6.15 7.46
CA ASP A 25 6.73 -6.80 8.75
C ASP A 25 5.48 -6.85 9.65
N ASN A 26 4.57 -5.87 9.56
CA ASN A 26 3.31 -5.81 10.31
C ASN A 26 2.07 -5.66 9.40
N LEU A 27 0.92 -6.14 9.86
CA LEU A 27 -0.35 -6.10 9.11
C LEU A 27 -1.41 -5.24 9.82
N PRO A 28 -2.27 -4.52 9.06
CA PRO A 28 -2.21 -4.35 7.60
C PRO A 28 -1.14 -3.32 7.18
N THR A 29 -0.55 -3.53 6.00
CA THR A 29 0.34 -2.57 5.32
C THR A 29 -0.35 -2.07 4.06
N PHE A 30 -0.37 -0.75 3.85
CA PHE A 30 -0.77 -0.11 2.60
C PHE A 30 0.49 0.40 1.90
N ALA A 31 0.62 0.12 0.61
CA ALA A 31 1.76 0.50 -0.20
C ALA A 31 1.28 1.14 -1.51
N ALA A 32 1.89 2.27 -1.85
CA ALA A 32 1.59 3.03 -3.06
C ALA A 32 2.67 2.77 -4.11
N PHE A 33 2.25 2.49 -5.33
CA PHE A 33 3.16 2.22 -6.44
C PHE A 33 2.85 3.13 -7.63
N GLU A 34 3.90 3.64 -8.28
CA GLU A 34 3.81 4.41 -9.52
C GLU A 34 4.85 3.89 -10.51
N GLY A 35 4.44 3.59 -11.75
CA GLY A 35 5.33 3.01 -12.76
C GLY A 35 5.98 1.67 -12.35
N GLY A 36 5.39 0.95 -11.40
CA GLY A 36 5.93 -0.31 -10.86
C GLY A 36 6.94 -0.14 -9.72
N ASN A 37 7.24 1.10 -9.28
CA ASN A 37 8.14 1.36 -8.17
C ASN A 37 7.35 1.75 -6.91
N LEU A 38 7.82 1.32 -5.74
CA LEU A 38 7.26 1.73 -4.46
C LEU A 38 7.52 3.22 -4.22
N VAL A 39 6.47 4.01 -4.04
CA VAL A 39 6.56 5.44 -3.75
C VAL A 39 6.64 5.67 -2.24
N ASP A 40 5.67 5.14 -1.50
CA ASP A 40 5.62 5.20 -0.04
C ASP A 40 4.73 4.06 0.51
N GLN A 41 4.80 3.82 1.81
CA GLN A 41 3.96 2.85 2.51
C GLN A 41 3.60 3.32 3.91
N VAL A 42 2.51 2.79 4.45
CA VAL A 42 2.09 3.00 5.84
C VAL A 42 1.56 1.71 6.43
N GLN A 43 1.84 1.50 7.71
CA GLN A 43 1.31 0.40 8.50
C GLN A 43 0.37 0.98 9.54
N THR A 44 -0.92 0.75 9.35
CA THR A 44 -1.94 1.40 10.18
C THR A 44 -3.25 0.63 10.10
N ASN A 45 -3.95 0.55 11.22
CA ASN A 45 -5.35 0.11 11.28
C ASN A 45 -6.33 1.30 11.35
N LYS A 46 -5.82 2.52 11.21
CA LYS A 46 -6.59 3.77 11.27
C LYS A 46 -6.70 4.40 9.88
N ALA A 47 -7.89 4.93 9.56
CA ALA A 47 -8.18 5.52 8.25
C ALA A 47 -7.35 6.78 7.97
N GLU A 48 -6.97 7.51 9.01
CA GLU A 48 -6.16 8.74 8.91
C GLU A 48 -4.81 8.45 8.26
N GLY A 49 -4.11 7.39 8.67
CA GLY A 49 -2.81 7.04 8.10
C GLY A 49 -2.89 6.64 6.61
N LEU A 50 -3.98 5.96 6.20
CA LEU A 50 -4.22 5.67 4.78
C LEU A 50 -4.50 6.96 3.99
N THR A 51 -5.26 7.88 4.57
CA THR A 51 -5.58 9.18 3.95
C THR A 51 -4.32 10.03 3.77
N GLU A 52 -3.43 10.05 4.76
CA GLU A 52 -2.13 10.70 4.67
C GLU A 52 -1.26 10.10 3.57
N LEU A 53 -1.16 8.77 3.49
CA LEU A 53 -0.46 8.11 2.40
C LEU A 53 -1.04 8.54 1.04
N PHE A 54 -2.37 8.46 0.88
CA PHE A 54 -3.05 8.80 -0.37
C PHE A 54 -2.82 10.26 -0.81
N ASN A 55 -2.77 11.20 0.13
CA ASN A 55 -2.53 12.60 -0.16
C ASN A 55 -1.09 12.90 -0.58
N LYS A 56 -0.10 12.05 -0.25
CA LYS A 56 1.29 12.23 -0.70
C LYS A 56 1.52 11.84 -2.16
N ILE A 57 0.69 10.93 -2.66
CA ILE A 57 0.80 10.35 -4.01
C ILE A 57 -0.08 11.08 -5.04
N LYS A 58 -0.94 12.00 -4.59
CA LYS A 58 -1.82 12.79 -5.43
C LYS A 58 -1.21 14.15 -5.72
#